data_AF-A0A640V2J6-F1
#
_entry.id   AF-A0A640V2J6-F1
#
_cell.length_a   1.000
_cell.length_b   1.000
_cell.length_c   1.000
_cell.angle_alpha   90.00
_cell.angle_beta   90.00
_cell.angle_gamma   90.00
#
_symmetry.space_group_name_H-M   'P 1'
#
loop_
_entity.id
_entity.type
_entity.pdbx_description
1 polymer ?
#
loop_
_entity_poly.entity_id
_entity_poly.type
_entity_poly.pdbx_seq_one_letter_code
_entity_poly.pdbx_strand_id
1 'polypeptide(L)'
;MPQAEASPSRFQLSAIELVRLNDTALGALKDMGSPVHANGVALLHGVLPPDPPTQLPKTLQECADVDPHHGQGAQRSWVARQLPSGCRIADTEREAVHCTLVTAQSGLVRLHPGRAQRNWDSLDQWLWHLHHATLYPPGPEAAEQLHAMRLPLPTKVRGVLGVRGLTLVGTEHDPGVGVPRNYYDGTSYHLATLYADALALARLQQTVLDAFGSEVARIGEHEPRRRKVAQMERDLLVFRRSYWAAGFGRQGTVDAMVRAWQQSAGLPQSLQSLVSDLGELSRQVQSAETETTNAILGLLAAVGLPLTTGLAIWQGLPQAGASSLFRILGATGVVTVGLVTLFPGLRRLFVDLFRRKRRGGGR
;
A
#
# COMPACT_ATOMS: atom_id res chain seq x y z
N MET A 1 27.45 14.90 -24.91
CA MET A 1 26.47 14.09 -24.16
C MET A 1 26.78 12.62 -24.43
N PRO A 2 26.87 11.74 -23.43
CA PRO A 2 27.00 10.32 -23.68
C PRO A 2 25.83 9.87 -24.56
N GLN A 3 26.10 9.07 -25.60
CA GLN A 3 25.05 8.52 -26.47
C GLN A 3 24.00 7.84 -25.60
N ALA A 4 22.74 8.27 -25.72
CA ALA A 4 21.64 7.65 -25.01
C ALA A 4 21.59 6.17 -25.41
N GLU A 5 21.69 5.29 -24.43
CA GLU A 5 21.61 3.85 -24.66
C GLU A 5 20.25 3.52 -25.28
N ALA A 6 20.26 2.84 -26.42
CA ALA A 6 19.03 2.51 -27.13
C ALA A 6 18.14 1.61 -26.28
N SER A 7 16.88 2.03 -26.10
CA SER A 7 15.86 1.20 -25.45
C SER A 7 15.61 -0.06 -26.29
N PRO A 8 15.53 -1.26 -25.67
CA PRO A 8 15.07 -2.48 -26.34
C PRO A 8 13.72 -2.31 -27.04
N SER A 9 12.81 -1.52 -26.45
CA SER A 9 11.50 -1.21 -27.02
C SER A 9 11.50 0.00 -27.97
N ARG A 10 12.68 0.54 -28.30
CA ARG A 10 12.87 1.77 -29.11
C ARG A 10 12.23 3.04 -28.52
N PHE A 11 11.82 2.99 -27.25
CA PHE A 11 11.36 4.17 -26.52
C PHE A 11 12.47 5.23 -26.45
N GLN A 12 12.14 6.47 -26.80
CA GLN A 12 13.06 7.59 -26.77
C GLN A 12 12.89 8.32 -25.44
N LEU A 13 13.80 8.08 -24.50
CA LEU A 13 13.80 8.72 -23.20
C LEU A 13 14.26 10.19 -23.31
N SER A 14 13.48 11.09 -22.72
CA SER A 14 13.74 12.53 -22.72
C SER A 14 14.11 13.04 -21.33
N ALA A 15 13.45 12.54 -20.28
CA ALA A 15 13.69 12.96 -18.91
C ALA A 15 13.30 11.86 -17.91
N ILE A 16 13.87 11.95 -16.70
CA ILE A 16 13.56 11.08 -15.59
C ILE A 16 13.30 11.94 -14.37
N GLU A 17 12.18 11.70 -13.71
CA GLU A 17 11.85 12.34 -12.44
C GLU A 17 11.71 11.28 -11.36
N LEU A 18 12.13 11.61 -10.14
CA LEU A 18 12.06 10.69 -9.01
C LEU A 18 11.22 11.32 -7.91
N VAL A 19 10.06 10.72 -7.67
CA VAL A 19 9.13 11.14 -6.63
C VAL A 19 9.30 10.19 -5.45
N ARG A 20 9.75 10.72 -4.30
CA ARG A 20 9.99 9.93 -3.09
C ARG A 20 8.99 10.27 -2.01
N LEU A 21 8.75 9.30 -1.13
CA LEU A 21 8.10 9.55 0.14
C LEU A 21 8.93 10.54 0.97
N ASN A 22 8.23 11.41 1.70
CA ASN A 22 8.86 12.29 2.68
C ASN A 22 9.48 11.49 3.83
N ASP A 23 10.37 12.15 4.59
CA ASP A 23 11.14 11.51 5.67
C ASP A 23 10.25 10.85 6.73
N THR A 24 9.10 11.43 7.04
CA THR A 24 8.14 10.87 8.00
C THR A 24 7.58 9.53 7.54
N ALA A 25 7.09 9.44 6.30
CA ALA A 25 6.57 8.19 5.75
C ALA A 25 7.69 7.17 5.55
N LEU A 26 8.87 7.61 5.13
CA LEU A 26 10.04 6.75 4.99
C LEU A 26 10.49 6.18 6.36
N GLY A 27 10.45 6.99 7.42
CA GLY A 27 10.72 6.54 8.79
C GLY A 27 9.72 5.50 9.25
N ALA A 28 8.43 5.74 9.05
CA ALA A 28 7.36 4.79 9.38
C ALA A 28 7.55 3.45 8.66
N LEU A 29 7.90 3.47 7.36
CA LEU A 29 8.19 2.26 6.59
C LEU A 29 9.44 1.52 7.11
N LYS A 30 10.50 2.25 7.47
CA LYS A 30 11.73 1.64 8.03
C LYS A 30 11.52 0.99 9.39
N ASP A 31 10.55 1.48 10.17
CA ASP A 31 10.20 0.92 11.48
C ASP A 31 9.31 -0.33 11.36
N MET A 32 8.85 -0.69 10.16
CA MET A 32 8.11 -1.93 9.90
C MET A 32 9.02 -3.16 9.96
N GLY A 33 8.47 -4.28 10.42
CA GLY A 33 9.16 -5.58 10.38
C GLY A 33 8.97 -6.31 9.06
N SER A 34 8.00 -5.89 8.24
CA SER A 34 7.79 -6.37 6.88
C SER A 34 8.78 -5.73 5.90
N PRO A 35 9.16 -6.44 4.82
CA PRO A 35 10.03 -5.89 3.79
C PRO A 35 9.33 -4.74 3.05
N VAL A 36 10.01 -3.60 2.96
CA VAL A 36 9.56 -2.47 2.15
C VAL A 36 10.01 -2.68 0.71
N HIS A 37 9.07 -2.97 -0.19
CA HIS A 37 9.40 -3.28 -1.59
C HIS A 37 9.75 -2.03 -2.41
N ALA A 38 9.16 -0.87 -2.09
CA ALA A 38 9.42 0.40 -2.75
C ALA A 38 9.24 1.58 -1.78
N ASN A 39 9.91 2.69 -2.06
CA ASN A 39 9.85 3.93 -1.28
C ASN A 39 9.73 5.20 -2.15
N GLY A 40 9.47 5.01 -3.44
CA GLY A 40 9.42 6.06 -4.43
C GLY A 40 8.90 5.54 -5.77
N VAL A 41 8.59 6.46 -6.67
CA VAL A 41 8.18 6.22 -8.04
C VAL A 41 9.12 6.98 -8.97
N ALA A 42 9.63 6.31 -9.99
CA ALA A 42 10.38 6.96 -11.06
C ALA A 42 9.45 7.18 -12.26
N LEU A 43 9.42 8.41 -12.78
CA LEU A 43 8.69 8.79 -13.98
C LEU A 43 9.67 8.86 -15.14
N LEU A 44 9.42 8.07 -16.18
CA LEU A 44 10.22 8.07 -17.39
C LEU A 44 9.42 8.79 -18.48
N HIS A 45 9.87 10.01 -18.83
CA HIS A 45 9.22 10.81 -19.86
C HIS A 45 9.91 10.59 -21.19
N GLY A 46 9.13 10.41 -22.25
CA GLY A 46 9.69 10.13 -23.56
C GLY A 46 8.62 9.95 -24.63
N VAL A 47 9.05 9.41 -25.77
CA VAL A 47 8.22 9.25 -26.95
C VAL A 47 8.26 7.78 -27.39
N LEU A 48 7.08 7.22 -27.68
CA LEU A 48 6.97 5.89 -28.29
C LEU A 48 7.53 5.94 -29.73
N PRO A 49 8.12 4.84 -30.23
CA PRO A 49 8.58 4.81 -31.61
C PRO A 49 7.40 5.01 -32.60
N PRO A 50 7.66 5.57 -33.80
CA PRO A 50 6.64 5.87 -34.80
C PRO A 50 6.17 4.61 -35.54
N ASP A 51 5.67 3.64 -34.80
CA ASP A 51 5.21 2.36 -35.35
C ASP A 51 3.87 2.51 -36.07
N PRO A 52 3.55 1.57 -36.99
CA PRO A 52 2.24 1.50 -37.59
C PRO A 52 1.14 1.44 -36.52
N PRO A 53 -0.04 2.03 -36.78
CA PRO A 53 -1.15 2.04 -35.82
C PRO A 53 -1.50 0.69 -35.18
N THR A 54 -1.44 -0.39 -35.95
CA THR A 54 -1.77 -1.75 -35.52
C THR A 54 -0.71 -2.38 -34.60
N GLN A 55 0.47 -1.76 -34.48
CA GLN A 55 1.56 -2.23 -33.64
C GLN A 55 1.70 -1.42 -32.34
N LEU A 56 1.22 -0.17 -32.31
CA LEU A 56 1.37 0.73 -31.15
C LEU A 56 0.93 0.13 -29.80
N PRO A 57 -0.21 -0.59 -29.68
CA PRO A 57 -0.57 -1.25 -28.42
C PRO A 57 0.47 -2.25 -27.92
N LYS A 58 1.07 -3.02 -28.83
CA LYS A 58 2.12 -3.99 -28.53
C LYS A 58 3.43 -3.28 -28.17
N THR A 59 3.78 -2.21 -28.88
CA THR A 59 4.93 -1.38 -28.56
C THR A 59 4.82 -0.78 -27.15
N LEU A 60 3.63 -0.30 -26.77
CA LEU A 60 3.38 0.18 -25.42
C LEU A 60 3.53 -0.94 -24.38
N GLN A 61 3.04 -2.14 -24.68
CA GLN A 61 3.22 -3.33 -23.84
C GLN A 61 4.69 -3.62 -23.60
N GLU A 62 5.50 -3.65 -24.67
CA GLU A 62 6.95 -3.89 -24.60
C GLU A 62 7.69 -2.78 -23.84
N CYS A 63 7.23 -1.52 -23.94
CA CYS A 63 7.80 -0.42 -23.16
C CYS A 63 7.50 -0.55 -21.66
N ALA A 64 6.29 -1.01 -21.33
CA ALA A 64 5.81 -1.17 -19.96
C ALA A 64 6.30 -2.47 -19.30
N ASP A 65 6.73 -3.47 -20.07
CA ASP A 65 7.18 -4.76 -19.54
C ASP A 65 8.54 -4.63 -18.83
N VAL A 66 8.49 -4.63 -17.49
CA VAL A 66 9.68 -4.61 -16.63
C VAL A 66 9.82 -5.93 -15.86
N ASP A 67 9.17 -7.00 -16.33
CA ASP A 67 9.26 -8.32 -15.74
C ASP A 67 10.70 -8.87 -15.94
N PRO A 68 11.40 -9.29 -14.88
CA PRO A 68 12.75 -9.85 -15.00
C PRO A 68 12.81 -11.14 -15.83
N HIS A 69 11.70 -11.84 -16.04
CA HIS A 69 11.64 -13.11 -16.76
C HIS A 69 11.28 -12.97 -18.24
N HIS A 70 10.67 -11.86 -18.65
CA HIS A 70 10.33 -11.61 -20.05
C HIS A 70 11.51 -10.98 -20.81
N GLY A 71 11.73 -11.41 -22.06
CA GLY A 71 12.79 -10.84 -22.90
C GLY A 71 14.18 -10.86 -22.25
N GLN A 72 14.46 -11.86 -21.40
CA GLN A 72 15.68 -11.96 -20.58
C GLN A 72 15.90 -10.75 -19.64
N GLY A 73 14.84 -10.04 -19.27
CA GLY A 73 14.90 -8.84 -18.43
C GLY A 73 15.59 -7.66 -19.12
N ALA A 74 15.70 -7.65 -20.45
CA ALA A 74 16.42 -6.62 -21.20
C ALA A 74 15.84 -5.22 -20.95
N GLN A 75 14.51 -5.08 -21.01
CA GLN A 75 13.82 -3.82 -20.77
C GLN A 75 13.98 -3.36 -19.32
N ARG A 76 13.76 -4.25 -18.34
CA ARG A 76 14.01 -3.97 -16.91
C ARG A 76 15.44 -3.49 -16.67
N SER A 77 16.42 -4.16 -17.27
CA SER A 77 17.85 -3.82 -17.13
C SER A 77 18.17 -2.47 -17.74
N TRP A 78 17.59 -2.16 -18.90
CA TRP A 78 17.70 -0.85 -19.53
C TRP A 78 17.11 0.24 -18.62
N VAL A 79 15.88 0.07 -18.14
CA VAL A 79 15.23 1.01 -17.19
C VAL A 79 16.08 1.20 -15.94
N ALA A 80 16.59 0.12 -15.35
CA ALA A 80 17.43 0.18 -14.14
C ALA A 80 18.72 1.00 -14.34
N ARG A 81 19.32 0.97 -15.54
CA ARG A 81 20.49 1.80 -15.88
C ARG A 81 20.16 3.27 -16.05
N GLN A 82 18.91 3.61 -16.37
CA GLN A 82 18.48 5.01 -16.47
C GLN A 82 18.26 5.64 -15.09
N LEU A 83 17.94 4.83 -14.07
CA LEU A 83 17.63 5.35 -12.74
C LEU A 83 18.84 6.02 -12.08
N PRO A 84 18.63 7.05 -11.22
CA PRO A 84 19.71 7.67 -10.46
C PRO A 84 20.47 6.65 -9.60
N SER A 85 21.75 6.91 -9.36
CA SER A 85 22.62 6.04 -8.55
C SER A 85 21.99 5.66 -7.21
N GLY A 86 22.01 4.37 -6.87
CA GLY A 86 21.42 3.84 -5.64
C GLY A 86 19.91 3.56 -5.72
N CYS A 87 19.26 3.84 -6.86
CA CYS A 87 17.89 3.41 -7.11
C CYS A 87 17.87 2.06 -7.83
N ARG A 88 16.83 1.27 -7.56
CA ARG A 88 16.54 0.02 -8.26
C ARG A 88 15.04 -0.12 -8.44
N ILE A 89 14.63 -0.87 -9.45
CA ILE A 89 13.23 -1.25 -9.64
C ILE A 89 12.89 -2.28 -8.55
N ALA A 90 11.73 -2.13 -7.90
CA ALA A 90 11.25 -3.08 -6.90
C ALA A 90 11.13 -4.48 -7.49
N ASP A 91 11.53 -5.51 -6.74
CA ASP A 91 11.57 -6.90 -7.24
C ASP A 91 10.18 -7.45 -7.58
N THR A 92 9.15 -6.89 -6.95
CA THR A 92 7.74 -7.23 -7.19
C THR A 92 7.16 -6.55 -8.42
N GLU A 93 7.80 -5.50 -8.95
CA GLU A 93 7.27 -4.72 -10.06
C GLU A 93 7.58 -5.44 -11.39
N ARG A 94 6.52 -5.79 -12.12
CA ARG A 94 6.59 -6.49 -13.41
C ARG A 94 6.09 -5.66 -14.60
N GLU A 95 5.23 -4.69 -14.33
CA GLU A 95 4.68 -3.83 -15.36
C GLU A 95 4.73 -2.37 -14.88
N ALA A 96 5.27 -1.49 -15.71
CA ALA A 96 5.23 -0.05 -15.47
C ALA A 96 3.86 0.52 -15.82
N VAL A 97 3.38 1.41 -14.97
CA VAL A 97 2.16 2.18 -15.23
C VAL A 97 2.41 3.18 -16.34
N HIS A 98 1.57 3.21 -17.36
CA HIS A 98 1.76 4.10 -18.49
C HIS A 98 0.85 5.34 -18.43
N CYS A 99 1.39 6.49 -18.86
CA CYS A 99 0.65 7.74 -19.02
C CYS A 99 0.87 8.19 -20.46
N THR A 100 -0.08 7.90 -21.35
CA THR A 100 0.11 8.05 -22.80
C THR A 100 -0.88 9.01 -23.41
N LEU A 101 -0.42 9.75 -24.42
CA LEU A 101 -1.24 10.52 -25.35
C LEU A 101 -0.91 10.07 -26.76
N VAL A 102 -1.92 9.58 -27.48
CA VAL A 102 -1.82 9.23 -28.90
C VAL A 102 -2.67 10.18 -29.72
N THR A 103 -2.07 10.76 -30.75
CA THR A 103 -2.68 11.71 -31.68
C THR A 103 -2.53 11.17 -33.10
N ALA A 104 -3.45 11.53 -33.98
CA ALA A 104 -3.45 11.04 -35.35
C ALA A 104 -3.43 12.18 -36.35
N GLN A 105 -2.31 12.32 -37.08
CA GLN A 105 -2.34 12.90 -38.44
C GLN A 105 -3.30 12.02 -39.25
N SER A 106 -3.94 12.39 -40.34
CA SER A 106 -4.90 11.56 -41.11
C SER A 106 -6.12 10.92 -40.39
N GLY A 107 -6.23 10.94 -39.05
CA GLY A 107 -7.37 10.42 -38.28
C GLY A 107 -7.19 9.00 -37.72
N LEU A 108 -8.06 8.60 -36.79
CA LEU A 108 -7.99 7.31 -36.10
C LEU A 108 -8.48 6.16 -36.99
N VAL A 109 -7.55 5.30 -37.39
CA VAL A 109 -7.89 4.04 -38.09
C VAL A 109 -8.64 3.09 -37.15
N ARG A 110 -9.51 2.24 -37.73
CA ARG A 110 -10.17 1.18 -36.97
C ARG A 110 -9.21 -0.01 -36.80
N LEU A 111 -8.84 -0.32 -35.56
CA LEU A 111 -7.89 -1.40 -35.24
C LEU A 111 -8.46 -2.79 -35.55
N HIS A 112 -9.76 -2.99 -35.34
CA HIS A 112 -10.48 -4.22 -35.70
C HIS A 112 -11.69 -3.93 -36.60
N PRO A 113 -11.56 -4.08 -37.93
CA PRO A 113 -12.65 -3.84 -38.88
C PRO A 113 -13.69 -4.99 -38.95
N GLY A 114 -13.51 -6.07 -38.18
CA GLY A 114 -14.35 -7.27 -38.23
C GLY A 114 -15.79 -7.06 -37.77
N ARG A 115 -16.71 -7.95 -38.22
CA ARG A 115 -18.15 -7.87 -37.90
C ARG A 115 -18.44 -7.84 -36.39
N ALA A 116 -17.66 -8.60 -35.61
CA ALA A 116 -17.82 -8.69 -34.16
C ALA A 116 -17.58 -7.37 -33.43
N GLN A 117 -16.85 -6.42 -34.04
CA GLN A 117 -16.46 -5.15 -33.42
C GLN A 117 -17.10 -3.93 -34.10
N ARG A 118 -18.18 -4.13 -34.86
CA ARG A 118 -18.85 -3.05 -35.61
C ARG A 118 -19.46 -1.95 -34.73
N ASN A 119 -19.86 -2.32 -33.52
CA ASN A 119 -20.51 -1.39 -32.58
C ASN A 119 -19.51 -0.51 -31.83
N TRP A 120 -18.21 -0.76 -31.99
CA TRP A 120 -17.14 0.05 -31.44
C TRP A 120 -16.68 1.08 -32.48
N ASP A 121 -16.71 2.35 -32.09
CA ASP A 121 -16.06 3.39 -32.89
C ASP A 121 -14.53 3.26 -32.81
N SER A 122 -13.81 3.94 -33.72
CA SER A 122 -12.35 3.85 -33.72
C SER A 122 -11.75 4.33 -32.41
N LEU A 123 -12.29 5.40 -31.82
CA LEU A 123 -11.77 6.01 -30.61
C LEU A 123 -11.82 5.07 -29.41
N ASP A 124 -12.94 4.38 -29.21
CA ASP A 124 -13.13 3.41 -28.14
C ASP A 124 -12.24 2.18 -28.33
N GLN A 125 -12.03 1.74 -29.58
CA GLN A 125 -11.02 0.71 -29.86
C GLN A 125 -9.63 1.18 -29.44
N TRP A 126 -9.22 2.40 -29.82
CA TRP A 126 -7.91 2.93 -29.43
C TRP A 126 -7.74 3.06 -27.92
N LEU A 127 -8.74 3.61 -27.22
CA LEU A 127 -8.72 3.73 -25.77
C LEU A 127 -8.57 2.34 -25.10
N TRP A 128 -9.34 1.34 -25.55
CA TRP A 128 -9.26 -0.02 -25.04
C TRP A 128 -7.90 -0.66 -25.28
N HIS A 129 -7.43 -0.66 -26.53
CA HIS A 129 -6.22 -1.36 -26.93
C HIS A 129 -4.96 -0.74 -26.32
N LEU A 130 -4.89 0.59 -26.23
CA LEU A 130 -3.77 1.26 -25.58
C LEU A 130 -3.81 1.07 -24.06
N HIS A 131 -4.97 1.23 -23.40
CA HIS A 131 -5.05 1.08 -21.94
C HIS A 131 -4.69 -0.34 -21.49
N HIS A 132 -5.17 -1.36 -22.19
CA HIS A 132 -4.83 -2.75 -21.89
C HIS A 132 -3.52 -3.20 -22.53
N ALA A 133 -2.84 -2.33 -23.29
CA ALA A 133 -1.63 -2.63 -24.06
C ALA A 133 -1.75 -3.98 -24.79
N THR A 134 -2.84 -4.16 -25.55
CA THR A 134 -3.23 -5.45 -26.13
C THR A 134 -3.79 -5.29 -27.54
N LEU A 135 -3.62 -6.34 -28.34
CA LEU A 135 -4.25 -6.48 -29.67
C LEU A 135 -5.43 -7.46 -29.63
N TYR A 136 -5.75 -8.02 -28.46
CA TYR A 136 -6.92 -8.88 -28.32
C TYR A 136 -8.20 -8.05 -28.47
N PRO A 137 -9.16 -8.50 -29.31
CA PRO A 137 -10.39 -7.77 -29.50
C PRO A 137 -11.17 -7.67 -28.18
N PRO A 138 -11.88 -6.54 -27.93
CA PRO A 138 -12.65 -6.37 -26.70
C PRO A 138 -13.72 -7.46 -26.56
N GLY A 139 -13.86 -7.99 -25.35
CA GLY A 139 -14.88 -8.96 -24.98
C GLY A 139 -16.29 -8.33 -24.86
N PRO A 140 -17.32 -9.12 -24.53
CA PRO A 140 -18.70 -8.63 -24.44
C PRO A 140 -18.90 -7.54 -23.36
N GLU A 141 -18.19 -7.64 -22.24
CA GLU A 141 -18.28 -6.69 -21.11
C GLU A 141 -17.40 -5.44 -21.28
N ALA A 142 -16.55 -5.42 -22.31
CA ALA A 142 -15.52 -4.39 -22.47
C ALA A 142 -16.10 -2.97 -22.64
N ALA A 143 -17.30 -2.83 -23.19
CA ALA A 143 -17.92 -1.52 -23.39
C ALA A 143 -18.34 -0.88 -22.06
N GLU A 144 -18.89 -1.68 -21.14
CA GLU A 144 -19.25 -1.23 -19.79
C GLU A 144 -17.99 -0.90 -18.98
N GLN A 145 -16.96 -1.76 -19.06
CA GLN A 145 -15.67 -1.52 -18.42
C GLN A 145 -15.01 -0.23 -18.93
N LEU A 146 -14.99 -0.02 -20.25
CA LEU A 146 -14.46 1.21 -20.85
C LEU A 146 -15.22 2.43 -20.37
N HIS A 147 -16.56 2.34 -20.31
CA HIS A 147 -17.40 3.43 -19.81
C HIS A 147 -17.06 3.78 -18.35
N ALA A 148 -16.87 2.79 -17.48
CA ALA A 148 -16.53 2.98 -16.08
C ALA A 148 -15.14 3.63 -15.87
N MET A 149 -14.20 3.43 -16.80
CA MET A 149 -12.85 3.99 -16.74
C MET A 149 -12.73 5.42 -17.31
N ARG A 150 -13.78 5.96 -17.96
CA ARG A 150 -13.70 7.26 -18.63
C ARG A 150 -13.50 8.41 -17.65
N LEU A 151 -12.60 9.31 -18.01
CA LEU A 151 -12.37 10.56 -17.30
C LEU A 151 -13.13 11.72 -17.93
N PRO A 152 -13.63 12.67 -17.11
CA PRO A 152 -14.19 13.93 -17.59
C PRO A 152 -13.05 14.87 -18.02
N LEU A 153 -12.60 14.75 -19.27
CA LEU A 153 -11.55 15.58 -19.87
C LEU A 153 -12.12 16.61 -20.88
N PRO A 154 -11.40 17.72 -21.13
CA PRO A 154 -11.78 18.73 -22.12
C PRO A 154 -11.90 18.19 -23.57
N THR A 155 -12.56 18.98 -24.40
CA THR A 155 -13.22 18.61 -25.67
C THR A 155 -12.37 17.84 -26.68
N LYS A 156 -11.06 18.11 -26.77
CA LYS A 156 -10.18 17.61 -27.85
C LYS A 156 -9.47 16.29 -27.55
N VAL A 157 -9.70 15.74 -26.37
CA VAL A 157 -9.11 14.47 -25.93
C VAL A 157 -10.20 13.62 -25.29
N ARG A 158 -10.06 12.30 -25.43
CA ARG A 158 -10.77 11.34 -24.56
C ARG A 158 -9.74 10.54 -23.79
N GLY A 159 -10.09 10.21 -22.56
CA GLY A 159 -9.17 9.51 -21.67
C GLY A 159 -9.86 8.47 -20.82
N VAL A 160 -9.14 7.39 -20.60
CA VAL A 160 -9.51 6.34 -19.65
C VAL A 160 -8.40 6.15 -18.64
N LEU A 161 -8.79 5.89 -17.40
CA LEU A 161 -7.86 5.63 -16.32
C LEU A 161 -8.28 4.37 -15.56
N GLY A 162 -7.29 3.54 -15.28
CA GLY A 162 -7.42 2.32 -14.49
C GLY A 162 -6.07 1.91 -13.93
N VAL A 163 -5.97 0.69 -13.40
CA VAL A 163 -4.76 0.18 -12.74
C VAL A 163 -3.52 0.09 -13.63
N ARG A 164 -3.69 0.12 -14.96
CA ARG A 164 -2.58 0.12 -15.93
C ARG A 164 -2.05 1.53 -16.24
N GLY A 165 -2.80 2.56 -15.83
CA GLY A 165 -2.42 3.96 -16.02
C GLY A 165 -3.46 4.80 -16.73
N LEU A 166 -3.00 5.91 -17.29
CA LEU A 166 -3.79 6.86 -18.05
C LEU A 166 -3.52 6.67 -19.54
N THR A 167 -4.59 6.48 -20.31
CA THR A 167 -4.54 6.48 -21.76
C THR A 167 -5.38 7.63 -22.29
N LEU A 168 -4.77 8.49 -23.09
CA LEU A 168 -5.40 9.63 -23.75
C LEU A 168 -5.30 9.46 -25.27
N VAL A 169 -6.41 9.73 -25.95
CA VAL A 169 -6.46 9.75 -27.41
C VAL A 169 -7.02 11.08 -27.88
N GLY A 170 -6.28 11.76 -28.75
CA GLY A 170 -6.72 13.00 -29.39
C GLY A 170 -7.91 12.73 -30.32
N THR A 171 -8.94 13.56 -30.23
CA THR A 171 -10.14 13.45 -31.07
C THR A 171 -10.05 14.28 -32.35
N GLU A 172 -9.06 15.17 -32.44
CA GLU A 172 -8.78 16.02 -33.60
C GLU A 172 -7.52 15.56 -34.33
N HIS A 173 -7.42 15.96 -35.60
CA HIS A 173 -6.24 15.73 -36.42
C HIS A 173 -4.99 16.31 -35.75
N ASP A 174 -3.91 15.53 -35.71
CA ASP A 174 -2.62 16.00 -35.22
C ASP A 174 -2.03 17.01 -36.21
N PRO A 175 -1.87 18.29 -35.81
CA PRO A 175 -1.35 19.32 -36.69
C PRO A 175 0.16 19.18 -36.95
N GLY A 176 0.83 18.21 -36.30
CA GLY A 176 2.22 17.89 -36.52
C GLY A 176 3.17 18.76 -35.68
N VAL A 177 4.41 18.88 -36.16
CA VAL A 177 5.50 19.53 -35.42
C VAL A 177 5.36 21.06 -35.45
N GLY A 178 5.70 21.72 -34.33
CA GLY A 178 5.76 23.19 -34.24
C GLY A 178 4.48 23.87 -33.76
N VAL A 179 3.48 23.09 -33.36
CA VAL A 179 2.20 23.60 -32.87
C VAL A 179 2.30 23.94 -31.37
N PRO A 180 1.61 25.00 -30.90
CA PRO A 180 1.57 25.33 -29.48
C PRO A 180 1.15 24.14 -28.58
N ARG A 181 1.83 23.96 -27.44
CA ARG A 181 1.54 22.87 -26.47
C ARG A 181 0.09 22.86 -25.97
N ASN A 182 -0.63 23.98 -26.10
CA ASN A 182 -2.02 24.13 -25.71
C ASN A 182 -3.04 23.69 -26.79
N TYR A 183 -2.62 23.20 -27.95
CA TYR A 183 -3.54 22.82 -29.05
C TYR A 183 -4.61 21.80 -28.63
N TYR A 184 -4.21 20.81 -27.84
CA TYR A 184 -5.10 19.84 -27.20
C TYR A 184 -5.51 20.33 -25.80
N ASP A 185 -5.98 21.57 -25.68
CA ASP A 185 -6.42 22.16 -24.40
C ASP A 185 -5.38 22.08 -23.27
N GLY A 186 -4.08 22.11 -23.62
CA GLY A 186 -2.97 21.95 -22.68
C GLY A 186 -2.72 20.52 -22.21
N THR A 187 -3.45 19.51 -22.71
CA THR A 187 -3.32 18.10 -22.31
C THR A 187 -1.90 17.57 -22.48
N SER A 188 -1.19 17.90 -23.57
CA SER A 188 0.20 17.46 -23.75
C SER A 188 1.13 17.97 -22.64
N TYR A 189 0.92 19.21 -22.19
CA TYR A 189 1.64 19.80 -21.08
C TYR A 189 1.24 19.18 -19.74
N HIS A 190 -0.06 18.98 -19.51
CA HIS A 190 -0.58 18.36 -18.30
C HIS A 190 -0.14 16.89 -18.17
N LEU A 191 -0.08 16.14 -19.27
CA LEU A 191 0.43 14.77 -19.32
C LEU A 191 1.85 14.70 -18.74
N ALA A 192 2.73 15.61 -19.16
CA ALA A 192 4.12 15.67 -18.72
C ALA A 192 4.33 16.33 -17.35
N THR A 193 3.25 16.81 -16.70
CA THR A 193 3.32 17.50 -15.40
C THR A 193 2.24 16.94 -14.47
N LEU A 194 1.12 17.66 -14.34
CA LEU A 194 0.06 17.42 -13.36
C LEU A 194 -0.55 16.01 -13.41
N TYR A 195 -0.72 15.44 -14.60
CA TYR A 195 -1.29 14.10 -14.76
C TYR A 195 -0.29 13.01 -14.37
N ALA A 196 0.99 13.19 -14.69
CA ALA A 196 2.06 12.30 -14.23
C ALA A 196 2.21 12.39 -12.70
N ASP A 197 2.14 13.59 -12.12
CA ASP A 197 2.18 13.79 -10.67
C ASP A 197 1.00 13.11 -9.96
N ALA A 198 -0.20 13.18 -10.55
CA ALA A 198 -1.39 12.51 -10.03
C ALA A 198 -1.19 10.99 -9.94
N LEU A 199 -0.67 10.40 -11.03
CA LEU A 199 -0.39 8.97 -11.08
C LEU A 199 0.76 8.58 -10.14
N ALA A 200 1.80 9.41 -10.02
CA ALA A 200 2.88 9.20 -9.07
C ALA A 200 2.36 9.17 -7.63
N LEU A 201 1.54 10.15 -7.24
CA LEU A 201 0.90 10.19 -5.92
C LEU A 201 0.04 8.96 -5.68
N ALA A 202 -0.80 8.59 -6.65
CA ALA A 202 -1.65 7.41 -6.59
C ALA A 202 -0.83 6.11 -6.39
N ARG A 203 0.30 5.96 -7.10
CA ARG A 203 1.21 4.82 -6.91
C ARG A 203 1.94 4.83 -5.58
N LEU A 204 2.30 6.00 -5.06
CA LEU A 204 2.85 6.12 -3.71
C LEU A 204 1.80 5.73 -2.65
N GLN A 205 0.55 6.15 -2.81
CA GLN A 205 -0.55 5.76 -1.91
C GLN A 205 -0.72 4.24 -1.88
N GLN A 206 -0.72 3.59 -3.04
CA GLN A 206 -0.78 2.13 -3.14
C GLN A 206 0.43 1.47 -2.46
N THR A 207 1.65 1.92 -2.77
CA THR A 207 2.89 1.39 -2.19
C THR A 207 2.88 1.43 -0.66
N VAL A 208 2.46 2.56 -0.09
CA VAL A 208 2.39 2.72 1.37
C VAL A 208 1.29 1.83 1.95
N LEU A 209 0.12 1.74 1.29
CA LEU A 209 -0.99 0.91 1.76
C LEU A 209 -0.66 -0.58 1.74
N ASP A 210 0.03 -1.07 0.71
CA ASP A 210 0.48 -2.45 0.59
C ASP A 210 1.50 -2.81 1.71
N ALA A 211 2.39 -1.86 2.05
CA ALA A 211 3.32 -2.02 3.16
C ALA A 211 2.61 -2.09 4.52
N PHE A 212 1.62 -1.21 4.73
CA PHE A 212 0.75 -1.25 5.92
C PHE A 212 0.01 -2.59 6.02
N GLY A 213 -0.58 -3.08 4.93
CA GLY A 213 -1.28 -4.36 4.89
C GLY A 213 -0.36 -5.52 5.26
N SER A 214 0.83 -5.55 4.70
CA SER A 214 1.85 -6.57 4.99
C SER A 214 2.29 -6.54 6.47
N GLU A 215 2.46 -5.35 7.04
CA GLU A 215 2.86 -5.21 8.44
C GLU A 215 1.73 -5.58 9.41
N VAL A 216 0.48 -5.24 9.12
CA VAL A 216 -0.69 -5.63 9.93
C VAL A 216 -0.85 -7.15 9.91
N ALA A 217 -0.75 -7.79 8.74
CA ALA A 217 -0.79 -9.24 8.62
C ALA A 217 0.31 -9.90 9.47
N ARG A 218 1.55 -9.41 9.36
CA ARG A 218 2.70 -9.90 10.15
C ARG A 218 2.49 -9.75 11.66
N ILE A 219 1.89 -8.64 12.11
CA ILE A 219 1.56 -8.43 13.53
C ILE A 219 0.49 -9.43 13.98
N GLY A 220 -0.53 -9.69 13.15
CA GLY A 220 -1.60 -10.64 13.46
C GLY A 220 -1.14 -12.09 13.58
N GLU A 221 -0.07 -12.48 12.87
CA GLU A 221 0.55 -13.81 13.00
C GLU A 221 1.25 -14.04 14.35
N HIS A 222 1.58 -12.95 15.07
CA HIS A 222 2.33 -12.98 16.33
C HIS A 222 1.47 -12.42 17.47
N GLU A 223 1.90 -12.59 18.72
CA GLU A 223 1.21 -11.95 19.86
C GLU A 223 1.36 -10.42 19.74
N PRO A 224 0.26 -9.67 19.51
CA PRO A 224 0.34 -8.27 19.14
C PRO A 224 0.87 -7.45 20.32
N ARG A 225 1.93 -6.68 20.07
CA ARG A 225 2.52 -5.80 21.09
C ARG A 225 1.83 -4.45 21.06
N ARG A 226 1.32 -3.98 22.22
CA ARG A 226 0.67 -2.66 22.35
C ARG A 226 1.43 -1.52 21.70
N ARG A 227 2.74 -1.41 22.00
CA ARG A 227 3.57 -0.34 21.46
C ARG A 227 3.60 -0.35 19.94
N LYS A 228 3.59 -1.53 19.31
CA LYS A 228 3.64 -1.65 17.85
C LYS A 228 2.28 -1.35 17.23
N VAL A 229 1.18 -1.84 17.81
CA VAL A 229 -0.19 -1.51 17.36
C VAL A 229 -0.46 -0.01 17.46
N ALA A 230 -0.14 0.63 18.59
CA ALA A 230 -0.30 2.07 18.76
C ALA A 230 0.60 2.90 17.81
N GLN A 231 1.79 2.38 17.48
CA GLN A 231 2.65 3.00 16.46
C GLN A 231 1.98 2.95 15.08
N MET A 232 1.46 1.78 14.67
CA MET A 232 0.76 1.60 13.40
C MET A 232 -0.47 2.49 13.26
N GLU A 233 -1.26 2.65 14.34
CA GLU A 233 -2.40 3.57 14.35
C GLU A 233 -1.98 5.02 14.09
N ARG A 234 -0.89 5.47 14.74
CA ARG A 234 -0.34 6.82 14.53
C ARG A 234 0.18 7.00 13.11
N ASP A 235 0.94 6.04 12.61
CA ASP A 235 1.53 6.12 11.26
C ASP A 235 0.45 6.10 10.18
N LEU A 236 -0.62 5.31 10.36
CA LEU A 236 -1.77 5.29 9.45
C LEU A 236 -2.52 6.63 9.46
N LEU A 237 -2.66 7.28 10.63
CA LEU A 237 -3.26 8.61 10.72
C LEU A 237 -2.40 9.67 10.00
N VAL A 238 -1.07 9.59 10.12
CA VAL A 238 -0.15 10.47 9.39
C VAL A 238 -0.27 10.25 7.89
N PHE A 239 -0.25 8.99 7.43
CA PHE A 239 -0.48 8.65 6.03
C PHE A 239 -1.79 9.24 5.50
N ARG A 240 -2.89 9.07 6.24
CA ARG A 240 -4.20 9.56 5.83
C ARG A 240 -4.22 11.08 5.65
N ARG A 241 -3.53 11.82 6.52
CA ARG A 241 -3.45 13.28 6.46
C ARG A 241 -2.51 13.78 5.36
N SER A 242 -1.36 13.12 5.20
CA SER A 242 -0.28 13.61 4.31
C SER A 242 -0.40 13.14 2.86
N TYR A 243 -1.00 11.98 2.62
CA TYR A 243 -1.05 11.37 1.29
C TYR A 243 -2.46 11.04 0.84
N TRP A 244 -3.30 10.44 1.69
CA TRP A 244 -4.64 10.01 1.28
C TRP A 244 -5.58 11.18 1.01
N ALA A 245 -5.58 12.18 1.90
CA ALA A 245 -6.38 13.40 1.76
C ALA A 245 -5.65 14.51 1.00
N ALA A 246 -4.45 14.23 0.46
CA ALA A 246 -3.74 15.20 -0.37
C ALA A 246 -4.55 15.45 -1.64
N GLY A 247 -4.91 16.72 -1.86
CA GLY A 247 -5.62 17.17 -3.06
C GLY A 247 -4.77 18.16 -3.83
N PHE A 248 -5.01 18.27 -5.14
CA PHE A 248 -4.28 19.16 -6.04
C PHE A 248 -4.93 20.56 -6.12
N GLY A 249 -5.55 21.02 -5.03
CA GLY A 249 -6.19 22.33 -4.94
C GLY A 249 -7.42 22.46 -5.83
N ARG A 250 -7.49 23.52 -6.66
CA ARG A 250 -8.68 23.83 -7.50
C ARG A 250 -8.79 22.99 -8.79
N GLN A 251 -7.95 21.97 -8.97
CA GLN A 251 -7.91 21.18 -10.20
C GLN A 251 -8.74 19.89 -10.09
N GLY A 252 -10.05 20.03 -10.33
CA GLY A 252 -11.00 18.92 -10.21
C GLY A 252 -10.67 17.69 -11.06
N THR A 253 -10.02 17.86 -12.23
CA THR A 253 -9.60 16.74 -13.09
C THR A 253 -8.52 15.88 -12.43
N VAL A 254 -7.52 16.50 -11.79
CA VAL A 254 -6.41 15.77 -11.16
C VAL A 254 -6.91 14.99 -9.95
N ASP A 255 -7.78 15.60 -9.13
CA ASP A 255 -8.44 14.89 -8.03
C ASP A 255 -9.33 13.75 -8.53
N ALA A 256 -10.01 13.93 -9.68
CA ALA A 256 -10.80 12.86 -10.29
C ALA A 256 -9.92 11.70 -10.78
N MET A 257 -8.72 11.99 -11.29
CA MET A 257 -7.76 10.95 -11.70
C MET A 257 -7.27 10.12 -10.51
N VAL A 258 -6.89 10.77 -9.40
CA VAL A 258 -6.47 10.05 -8.19
C VAL A 258 -7.61 9.19 -7.64
N ARG A 259 -8.85 9.70 -7.62
CA ARG A 259 -10.03 8.92 -7.20
C ARG A 259 -10.32 7.74 -8.12
N ALA A 260 -10.26 7.95 -9.43
CA ALA A 260 -10.44 6.88 -10.41
C ALA A 260 -9.37 5.80 -10.25
N TRP A 261 -8.11 6.19 -9.99
CA TRP A 261 -7.05 5.24 -9.67
C TRP A 261 -7.38 4.45 -8.41
N GLN A 262 -7.68 5.14 -7.31
CA GLN A 262 -8.02 4.55 -6.02
C GLN A 262 -9.15 3.53 -6.16
N GLN A 263 -10.21 3.87 -6.88
CA GLN A 263 -11.33 2.97 -7.15
C GLN A 263 -10.90 1.76 -7.98
N SER A 264 -10.17 1.96 -9.08
CA SER A 264 -9.72 0.87 -9.96
C SER A 264 -8.78 -0.12 -9.26
N ALA A 265 -7.91 0.38 -8.37
CA ALA A 265 -6.97 -0.44 -7.60
C ALA A 265 -7.56 -0.97 -6.28
N GLY A 266 -8.85 -0.70 -5.99
CA GLY A 266 -9.51 -1.15 -4.77
C GLY A 266 -8.93 -0.57 -3.47
N LEU A 267 -8.21 0.56 -3.55
CA LEU A 267 -7.51 1.15 -2.41
C LEU A 267 -8.45 1.56 -1.27
N PRO A 268 -9.66 2.14 -1.51
CA PRO A 268 -10.59 2.46 -0.44
C PRO A 268 -11.02 1.24 0.37
N GLN A 269 -11.29 0.12 -0.31
CA GLN A 269 -11.65 -1.14 0.32
C GLN A 269 -10.48 -1.69 1.13
N SER A 270 -9.27 -1.70 0.56
CA SER A 270 -8.05 -2.11 1.26
C SER A 270 -7.77 -1.27 2.51
N LEU A 271 -7.97 0.06 2.42
CA LEU A 271 -7.83 0.96 3.56
C LEU A 271 -8.88 0.68 4.64
N GLN A 272 -10.13 0.41 4.24
CA GLN A 272 -11.19 0.09 5.19
C GLN A 272 -10.92 -1.24 5.92
N SER A 273 -10.48 -2.27 5.20
CA SER A 273 -10.06 -3.55 5.78
C SER A 273 -8.90 -3.35 6.75
N LEU A 274 -7.88 -2.59 6.35
CA LEU A 274 -6.73 -2.27 7.21
C LEU A 274 -7.13 -1.58 8.52
N VAL A 275 -8.02 -0.58 8.45
CA VAL A 275 -8.53 0.11 9.64
C VAL A 275 -9.30 -0.84 10.56
N SER A 276 -10.10 -1.74 9.97
CA SER A 276 -10.85 -2.76 10.71
C SER A 276 -9.90 -3.74 11.43
N ASP A 277 -8.93 -4.29 10.71
CA ASP A 277 -7.97 -5.27 11.22
C ASP A 277 -7.11 -4.65 12.34
N LEU A 278 -6.64 -3.41 12.15
CA LEU A 278 -5.90 -2.70 13.17
C LEU A 278 -6.74 -2.41 14.42
N GLY A 279 -8.02 -2.06 14.24
CA GLY A 279 -8.97 -1.88 15.34
C GLY A 279 -9.27 -3.17 16.11
N GLU A 280 -9.28 -4.32 15.43
CA GLU A 280 -9.38 -5.64 16.07
C GLU A 280 -8.13 -5.96 16.88
N LEU A 281 -6.93 -5.77 16.32
CA LEU A 281 -5.66 -5.94 17.05
C LEU A 281 -5.58 -5.03 18.29
N SER A 282 -6.05 -3.78 18.17
CA SER A 282 -6.10 -2.83 19.29
C SER A 282 -6.99 -3.33 20.43
N ARG A 283 -8.18 -3.86 20.12
CA ARG A 283 -9.11 -4.46 21.10
C ARG A 283 -8.55 -5.73 21.72
N GLN A 284 -7.87 -6.58 20.95
CA GLN A 284 -7.22 -7.79 21.47
C GLN A 284 -6.13 -7.43 22.49
N VAL A 285 -5.28 -6.45 22.18
CA VAL A 285 -4.25 -5.97 23.10
C VAL A 285 -4.87 -5.40 24.38
N GLN A 286 -5.90 -4.56 24.27
CA GLN A 286 -6.58 -3.99 25.44
C GLN A 286 -7.23 -5.07 26.32
N SER A 287 -7.82 -6.10 25.69
CA SER A 287 -8.43 -7.22 26.41
C SER A 287 -7.37 -8.04 27.14
N ALA A 288 -6.23 -8.32 26.50
CA ALA A 288 -5.10 -9.01 27.13
C ALA A 288 -4.48 -8.20 28.27
N GLU A 289 -4.41 -6.86 28.16
CA GLU A 289 -3.96 -5.98 29.25
C GLU A 289 -4.93 -5.99 30.44
N THR A 290 -6.23 -5.96 30.17
CA THR A 290 -7.26 -6.01 31.21
C THR A 290 -7.21 -7.36 31.94
N GLU A 291 -7.08 -8.46 31.19
CA GLU A 291 -6.94 -9.80 31.75
C GLU A 291 -5.66 -9.94 32.58
N THR A 292 -4.52 -9.42 32.10
CA THR A 292 -3.25 -9.45 32.87
C THR A 292 -3.27 -8.56 34.09
N THR A 293 -3.87 -7.38 34.02
CA THR A 293 -4.01 -6.49 35.18
C THR A 293 -4.91 -7.13 36.21
N ASN A 294 -6.06 -7.69 35.81
CA ASN A 294 -6.95 -8.43 36.69
C ASN A 294 -6.28 -9.69 37.27
N ALA A 295 -5.46 -10.37 36.48
CA ALA A 295 -4.66 -11.51 36.93
C ALA A 295 -3.65 -11.11 38.00
N ILE A 296 -2.90 -10.01 37.78
CA ILE A 296 -1.93 -9.48 38.75
C ILE A 296 -2.63 -8.98 40.00
N LEU A 297 -3.77 -8.30 39.87
CA LEU A 297 -4.55 -7.81 41.01
C LEU A 297 -5.13 -8.97 41.81
N GLY A 298 -5.66 -9.99 41.14
CA GLY A 298 -6.15 -11.23 41.75
C GLY A 298 -5.03 -12.01 42.45
N LEU A 299 -3.84 -12.03 41.86
CA LEU A 299 -2.64 -12.63 42.46
C LEU A 299 -2.18 -11.85 43.70
N LEU A 300 -2.10 -10.53 43.60
CA LEU A 300 -1.77 -9.64 44.72
C LEU A 300 -2.80 -9.78 45.85
N ALA A 301 -4.08 -9.93 45.55
CA ALA A 301 -5.11 -10.17 46.55
C ALA A 301 -4.97 -11.57 47.18
N ALA A 302 -4.76 -12.62 46.38
CA ALA A 302 -4.63 -14.00 46.85
C ALA A 302 -3.40 -14.24 47.75
N VAL A 303 -2.31 -13.51 47.52
CA VAL A 303 -1.09 -13.58 48.34
C VAL A 303 -1.09 -12.53 49.45
N GLY A 304 -1.49 -11.30 49.13
CA GLY A 304 -1.42 -10.15 50.02
C GLY A 304 -2.43 -10.18 51.16
N LEU A 305 -3.68 -10.61 50.92
CA LEU A 305 -4.70 -10.66 51.99
C LEU A 305 -4.38 -11.66 53.11
N PRO A 306 -3.98 -12.91 52.81
CA PRO A 306 -3.58 -13.85 53.87
C PRO A 306 -2.36 -13.36 54.64
N LEU A 307 -1.41 -12.71 53.95
CA LEU A 307 -0.16 -12.24 54.53
C LEU A 307 -0.36 -11.04 55.45
N THR A 308 -1.17 -10.06 55.05
CA THR A 308 -1.53 -8.92 55.91
C THR A 308 -2.37 -9.36 57.10
N THR A 309 -3.30 -10.30 56.92
CA THR A 309 -4.12 -10.84 58.00
C THR A 309 -3.27 -11.65 58.99
N GLY A 310 -2.35 -12.48 58.51
CA GLY A 310 -1.42 -13.22 59.36
C GLY A 310 -0.52 -12.29 60.18
N LEU A 311 0.02 -11.24 59.57
CA LEU A 311 0.86 -10.25 60.28
C LEU A 311 0.05 -9.43 61.30
N ALA A 312 -1.18 -9.03 60.98
CA ALA A 312 -2.06 -8.34 61.91
C ALA A 312 -2.39 -9.21 63.14
N ILE A 313 -2.65 -10.50 62.93
CA ILE A 313 -2.86 -11.47 64.02
C ILE A 313 -1.60 -11.61 64.87
N TRP A 314 -0.42 -11.66 64.25
CA TRP A 314 0.85 -11.74 64.98
C TRP A 314 1.11 -10.48 65.83
N GLN A 315 0.86 -9.29 65.28
CA GLN A 315 1.03 -8.03 66.01
C GLN A 315 0.08 -7.86 67.20
N GLY A 316 -1.09 -8.52 67.18
CA GLY A 316 -2.06 -8.48 68.28
C GLY A 316 -1.79 -9.44 69.44
N LEU A 317 -0.75 -10.29 69.37
CA LEU A 317 -0.47 -11.29 70.39
C LEU A 317 0.40 -10.74 71.54
N PRO A 318 0.01 -10.90 72.82
CA PRO A 318 0.74 -10.34 73.98
C PRO A 318 2.16 -10.89 74.21
N GLN A 319 2.53 -12.00 73.57
CA GLN A 319 3.86 -12.64 73.66
C GLN A 319 4.41 -12.94 72.25
N ALA A 320 4.54 -11.91 71.42
CA ALA A 320 5.04 -12.04 70.06
C ALA A 320 6.58 -12.28 70.03
N GLY A 321 7.00 -13.55 69.96
CA GLY A 321 8.39 -13.96 69.74
C GLY A 321 8.70 -14.36 68.29
N ALA A 322 9.98 -14.44 67.93
CA ALA A 322 10.41 -14.84 66.58
C ALA A 322 9.88 -16.23 66.16
N SER A 323 9.71 -17.15 67.11
CA SER A 323 9.18 -18.49 66.85
C SER A 323 7.69 -18.51 66.50
N SER A 324 6.89 -17.58 67.02
CA SER A 324 5.45 -17.47 66.67
C SER A 324 5.24 -16.79 65.33
N LEU A 325 6.14 -15.87 64.94
CA LEU A 325 6.16 -15.27 63.59
C LEU A 325 6.32 -16.36 62.51
N PHE A 326 7.31 -17.25 62.64
CA PHE A 326 7.54 -18.31 61.66
C PHE A 326 6.38 -19.31 61.57
N ARG A 327 5.70 -19.61 62.68
CA ARG A 327 4.50 -20.48 62.69
C ARG A 327 3.32 -19.83 61.97
N ILE A 328 3.09 -18.54 62.20
CA ILE A 328 2.01 -17.79 61.55
C ILE A 328 2.31 -17.63 60.06
N LEU A 329 3.54 -17.27 59.67
CA LEU A 329 3.93 -17.24 58.25
C LEU A 329 3.79 -18.62 57.58
N GLY A 330 4.17 -19.70 58.28
CA GLY A 330 4.01 -21.06 57.79
C GLY A 330 2.54 -21.43 57.58
N ALA A 331 1.68 -21.12 58.56
CA ALA A 331 0.24 -21.35 58.45
C ALA A 331 -0.39 -20.52 57.32
N THR A 332 -0.02 -19.25 57.20
CA THR A 332 -0.44 -18.39 56.09
C THR A 332 0.00 -18.94 54.74
N GLY A 333 1.24 -19.44 54.64
CA GLY A 333 1.75 -20.08 53.43
C GLY A 333 0.95 -21.31 53.03
N VAL A 334 0.60 -22.18 54.00
CA VAL A 334 -0.25 -23.36 53.76
C VAL A 334 -1.65 -22.94 53.32
N VAL A 335 -2.24 -21.91 53.92
CA VAL A 335 -3.55 -21.38 53.52
C VAL A 335 -3.50 -20.82 52.10
N THR A 336 -2.46 -20.06 51.73
CA THR A 336 -2.29 -19.54 50.37
C THR A 336 -2.14 -20.68 49.35
N VAL A 337 -1.34 -21.72 49.65
CA VAL A 337 -1.20 -22.91 48.79
C VAL A 337 -2.51 -23.68 48.69
N GLY A 338 -3.25 -23.81 49.80
CA GLY A 338 -4.58 -24.40 49.84
C GLY A 338 -5.58 -23.64 48.95
N LEU A 339 -5.59 -22.31 49.05
CA LEU A 339 -6.45 -21.45 48.22
C LEU A 339 -6.12 -21.61 46.72
N VAL A 340 -4.84 -21.64 46.37
CA VAL A 340 -4.39 -21.79 44.97
C VAL A 340 -4.70 -23.19 44.42
N THR A 341 -4.65 -24.23 45.25
CA THR A 341 -4.93 -25.61 44.82
C THR A 341 -6.43 -25.91 44.74
N LEU A 342 -7.24 -25.37 45.66
CA LEU A 342 -8.68 -25.60 45.74
C LEU A 342 -9.50 -24.71 44.79
N PHE A 343 -9.01 -23.51 44.42
CA PHE A 343 -9.70 -22.63 43.49
C PHE A 343 -9.07 -22.70 42.09
N PRO A 344 -9.73 -23.35 41.10
CA PRO A 344 -9.17 -23.58 39.77
C PRO A 344 -8.81 -22.28 39.02
N GLY A 345 -9.52 -21.18 39.31
CA GLY A 345 -9.25 -19.86 38.73
C GLY A 345 -7.89 -19.31 39.13
N LEU A 346 -7.52 -19.39 40.43
CA LEU A 346 -6.22 -18.96 40.93
C LEU A 346 -5.08 -19.86 40.44
N ARG A 347 -5.34 -21.16 40.32
CA ARG A 347 -4.39 -22.12 39.75
C ARG A 347 -4.04 -21.79 38.30
N ARG A 348 -5.03 -21.48 37.46
CA ARG A 348 -4.81 -21.09 36.05
C ARG A 348 -4.01 -19.80 35.96
N LEU A 349 -4.36 -18.79 36.76
CA LEU A 349 -3.64 -17.51 36.85
C LEU A 349 -2.15 -17.66 37.20
N PHE A 350 -1.83 -18.51 38.20
CA PHE A 350 -0.44 -18.81 38.56
C PHE A 350 0.31 -19.53 37.43
N VAL A 351 -0.31 -20.52 36.79
CA VAL A 351 0.31 -21.29 35.71
C VAL A 351 0.58 -20.43 34.48
N ASP A 352 -0.37 -19.56 34.10
CA ASP A 352 -0.24 -18.70 32.93
C ASP A 352 0.83 -17.61 33.12
N LEU A 353 0.96 -17.07 34.32
CA LEU A 353 2.00 -16.10 34.65
C LEU A 353 3.41 -16.74 34.65
N PHE A 354 3.57 -17.93 35.22
CA PHE A 354 4.85 -18.66 35.19
C PHE A 354 5.21 -19.19 33.79
N ARG A 355 4.22 -19.58 32.97
CA ARG A 355 4.45 -19.93 31.55
C ARG A 355 4.87 -18.72 30.72
N ARG A 356 4.25 -17.55 30.91
CA ARG A 356 4.63 -16.31 30.20
C ARG A 356 6.02 -15.82 30.59
N LYS A 357 6.40 -15.86 31.88
CA LYS A 357 7.77 -15.52 32.33
C LYS A 357 8.84 -16.43 31.73
N ARG A 358 8.51 -17.70 31.47
CA ARG A 358 9.43 -18.67 30.87
C ARG A 358 9.62 -18.47 29.35
N ARG A 359 8.64 -17.87 28.65
CA ARG A 359 8.75 -17.51 27.22
C ARG A 359 9.47 -16.18 26.99
N GLY A 360 9.45 -15.24 27.95
CA GLY A 360 10.19 -13.98 27.87
C GLY A 360 11.66 -14.02 28.34
N GLY A 361 12.15 -15.18 28.78
CA GLY A 361 13.50 -15.36 29.36
C GLY A 361 14.53 -16.02 28.44
N GLY A 362 14.15 -16.44 27.23
CA GLY A 362 15.07 -16.88 26.19
C GLY A 362 15.51 -15.67 25.37
N ARG A 363 16.61 -15.04 25.78
CA ARG A 363 17.29 -14.00 25.02
C ARG A 363 17.89 -14.55 23.73
#